data_AF-A0A935J114-F1
#
_entry.id   AF-A0A935J114-F1
#
_cell.length_a   1.000
_cell.length_b   1.000
_cell.length_c   1.000
_cell.angle_alpha   90.00
_cell.angle_beta   90.00
_cell.angle_gamma   90.00
#
_symmetry.space_group_name_H-M   'P 1'
#
loop_
_entity.id
_entity.type
_entity.pdbx_description
1 polymer ?
#
loop_
_entity_poly.entity_id
_entity_poly.type
_entity_poly.pdbx_seq_one_letter_code
_entity_poly.pdbx_strand_id
1 'polypeptide(L)'
;MMSKRIRNIIIGLAGLLLLAVLVYQIPYIKSVLSWRIEKFMIYTRNVFDPVGPVPTALPVTPHPITPTVVITATSTPMIDLTPSITPTATFAPLPAQASIASPPFEQQTPNNCGPATLSMALHIYGWEGNQADIANVIKPILQDRNVNPEELRYYVRTQAGWLNMEYRVGGSIETLKRLIAANYPVMVESVTSLDPNDALGPNDDLWAAHYLLLTGYDDAAQTFTIQDSYHGADLSISYSQLEKEWKPFNNLYIVIYFPQFEDEMKSLLASNWDPSLNRQLALSASETDIAQNPTDAFAWFNLGSNLVYFDRYEEAAQAYDKAREIGLPLRMFRYQFGPFLAYFHSNRNEDLLVLTDYARGVTEMSEEAWLWYGYGLYRNGDYDGALKAWQKADQINPNFFEDQAQNAIDLIQ
;
A
#
# COMPACT_ATOMS: atom_id res chain seq x y z
N MET A 1 17.05 -58.59 -0.59
CA MET A 1 17.15 -58.21 -2.03
C MET A 1 15.82 -57.61 -2.46
N MET A 2 15.82 -56.35 -2.90
CA MET A 2 14.62 -55.69 -3.42
C MET A 2 14.12 -56.40 -4.68
N SER A 3 12.82 -56.69 -4.79
CA SER A 3 12.28 -57.44 -5.93
C SER A 3 12.46 -56.64 -7.23
N LYS A 4 12.67 -57.33 -8.36
CA LYS A 4 12.82 -56.71 -9.69
C LYS A 4 11.63 -55.80 -10.03
N ARG A 5 10.43 -56.12 -9.54
CA ARG A 5 9.21 -55.30 -9.67
C ARG A 5 9.32 -54.01 -8.87
N ILE A 6 9.70 -54.07 -7.60
CA ILE A 6 9.87 -52.88 -6.75
C ILE A 6 10.96 -51.96 -7.33
N ARG A 7 12.07 -52.53 -7.81
CA ARG A 7 13.14 -51.75 -8.47
C ARG A 7 12.65 -51.01 -9.71
N ASN A 8 11.88 -51.67 -10.57
CA ASN A 8 11.36 -51.04 -11.79
C ASN A 8 10.33 -49.95 -11.46
N ILE A 9 9.51 -50.13 -10.41
CA ILE A 9 8.57 -49.10 -9.94
C ILE A 9 9.35 -47.88 -9.44
N ILE A 10 10.39 -48.07 -8.62
CA ILE A 10 11.22 -46.96 -8.11
C ILE A 10 11.92 -46.21 -9.26
N ILE A 11 12.49 -46.92 -10.23
CA ILE A 11 13.12 -46.29 -11.41
C ILE A 11 12.08 -45.51 -12.22
N GLY A 12 10.87 -46.07 -12.41
CA GLY A 12 9.78 -45.38 -13.11
C GLY A 12 9.33 -44.11 -12.39
N LEU A 13 9.15 -44.16 -11.07
CA LEU A 13 8.80 -42.99 -10.25
C LEU A 13 9.90 -41.93 -10.27
N ALA A 14 11.17 -42.34 -10.18
CA ALA A 14 12.31 -41.43 -10.27
C ALA A 14 12.38 -40.75 -11.65
N GLY A 15 12.13 -41.50 -12.73
CA GLY A 15 12.06 -40.97 -14.09
C GLY A 15 10.91 -39.96 -14.27
N LEU A 16 9.73 -40.26 -13.71
CA LEU A 16 8.59 -39.33 -13.71
C LEU A 16 8.87 -38.06 -12.91
N LEU A 17 9.50 -38.19 -11.74
CA LEU A 17 9.88 -37.04 -10.92
C LEU A 17 10.93 -36.17 -11.61
N LEU A 18 11.94 -36.77 -12.25
CA LEU A 18 12.92 -36.05 -13.04
C LEU A 18 12.26 -35.33 -14.22
N LEU A 19 11.34 -35.99 -14.94
CA LEU A 19 10.57 -35.36 -16.01
C LEU A 19 9.75 -34.18 -15.48
N ALA A 20 9.08 -34.33 -14.34
CA ALA A 20 8.31 -33.26 -13.73
C ALA A 20 9.19 -32.06 -13.36
N VAL A 21 10.39 -32.29 -12.80
CA VAL A 21 11.37 -31.24 -12.51
C VAL A 21 11.82 -30.53 -13.78
N LEU A 22 12.15 -31.28 -14.85
CA LEU A 22 12.57 -30.70 -16.13
C LEU A 22 11.45 -29.88 -16.78
N VAL A 23 10.21 -30.39 -16.77
CA VAL A 23 9.02 -29.68 -17.25
C VAL A 23 8.75 -28.42 -16.43
N TYR A 24 8.96 -28.45 -15.11
CA TYR A 24 8.83 -27.29 -14.24
C TYR A 24 9.88 -26.19 -14.52
N GLN A 25 11.03 -26.52 -15.10
CA GLN A 25 12.02 -25.50 -15.51
C GLN A 25 11.59 -24.70 -16.74
N ILE A 26 10.56 -25.13 -17.47
CA ILE A 26 10.03 -24.36 -18.62
C ILE A 26 9.40 -23.07 -18.09
N PRO A 27 9.85 -21.88 -18.52
CA PRO A 27 9.44 -20.60 -17.91
C PRO A 27 7.93 -20.41 -17.80
N TYR A 28 7.18 -20.74 -18.86
CA TYR A 28 5.72 -20.67 -18.86
C TYR A 28 5.06 -21.61 -17.84
N ILE A 29 5.58 -22.83 -17.70
CA ILE A 29 5.06 -23.79 -16.71
C ILE A 29 5.42 -23.33 -15.31
N LYS A 30 6.64 -22.84 -15.12
CA LYS A 30 7.11 -22.29 -13.85
C LYS A 30 6.22 -21.13 -13.40
N SER A 31 5.91 -20.16 -14.28
CA SER A 31 5.09 -19.00 -13.92
C SER A 31 3.66 -19.40 -13.54
N VAL A 32 3.03 -20.30 -14.28
CA VAL A 32 1.66 -20.77 -13.99
C VAL A 32 1.60 -21.63 -12.72
N LEU A 33 2.59 -22.50 -12.51
CA LEU A 33 2.55 -23.47 -11.41
C LEU A 33 3.11 -22.92 -10.10
N SER A 34 4.10 -22.02 -10.15
CA SER A 34 4.71 -21.42 -8.94
C SER A 34 3.66 -20.75 -8.06
N TRP A 35 2.79 -19.92 -8.64
CA TRP A 35 1.70 -19.28 -7.91
C TRP A 35 0.74 -20.29 -7.27
N ARG A 36 0.36 -21.36 -8.02
CA ARG A 36 -0.54 -22.40 -7.50
C ARG A 36 0.08 -23.19 -6.35
N ILE A 37 1.37 -23.49 -6.44
CA ILE A 37 2.13 -24.17 -5.38
C ILE A 37 2.22 -23.25 -4.17
N GLU A 38 2.62 -21.99 -4.35
CA GLU A 38 2.74 -21.02 -3.26
C GLU A 38 1.41 -20.85 -2.53
N LYS A 39 0.33 -20.64 -3.27
CA LYS A 39 -1.03 -20.53 -2.73
C LYS A 39 -1.43 -21.78 -1.93
N PHE A 40 -1.15 -22.97 -2.45
CA PHE A 40 -1.39 -24.23 -1.72
C PHE A 40 -0.55 -24.32 -0.45
N MET A 41 0.72 -23.93 -0.49
CA MET A 41 1.63 -23.94 0.67
C MET A 41 1.18 -22.94 1.74
N ILE A 42 0.77 -21.73 1.35
CA ILE A 42 0.25 -20.71 2.28
C ILE A 42 -1.06 -21.18 2.89
N TYR A 43 -1.99 -21.68 2.07
CA TYR A 43 -3.28 -22.20 2.53
C TYR A 43 -3.07 -23.35 3.53
N THR A 44 -2.23 -24.33 3.17
CA THR A 44 -1.95 -25.47 4.06
C THR A 44 -1.28 -25.03 5.36
N ARG A 45 -0.29 -24.12 5.30
CA ARG A 45 0.30 -23.53 6.50
C ARG A 45 -0.76 -22.91 7.40
N ASN A 46 -1.62 -22.06 6.85
CA ASN A 46 -2.65 -21.36 7.62
C ASN A 46 -3.83 -22.26 8.06
N VAL A 47 -3.94 -23.49 7.55
CA VAL A 47 -4.85 -24.51 8.10
C VAL A 47 -4.29 -25.10 9.40
N PHE A 48 -2.97 -25.31 9.49
CA PHE A 48 -2.33 -25.91 10.66
C PHE A 48 -1.87 -24.89 11.70
N ASP A 49 -1.48 -23.69 11.25
CA ASP A 49 -0.99 -22.58 12.06
C ASP A 49 -1.55 -21.26 11.48
N PRO A 50 -2.83 -20.96 11.72
CA PRO A 50 -3.47 -19.77 11.19
C PRO A 50 -2.87 -18.51 11.81
N VAL A 51 -2.55 -17.53 10.97
CA VAL A 51 -2.29 -16.17 11.44
C VAL A 51 -3.56 -15.65 12.10
N GLY A 52 -3.46 -15.21 13.36
CA GLY A 52 -4.55 -14.64 14.11
C GLY A 52 -5.02 -13.27 13.59
N PRO A 53 -5.95 -12.61 14.31
CA PRO A 53 -6.25 -11.20 14.04
C PRO A 53 -5.00 -10.35 14.26
N VAL A 54 -5.03 -9.12 13.71
CA VAL A 54 -4.01 -8.11 13.99
C VAL A 54 -3.80 -8.00 15.50
N PRO A 55 -2.56 -8.17 16.01
CA PRO A 55 -2.31 -8.10 17.45
C PRO A 55 -2.65 -6.71 17.95
N THR A 56 -3.27 -6.61 19.12
CA THR A 56 -3.43 -5.33 19.82
C THR A 56 -2.09 -4.82 20.32
N ALA A 57 -1.98 -3.53 20.58
CA ALA A 57 -0.79 -2.94 21.18
C ALA A 57 -0.50 -3.54 22.57
N LEU A 58 0.77 -3.66 22.92
CA LEU A 58 1.19 -4.08 24.25
C LEU A 58 0.85 -2.98 25.28
N PRO A 59 0.55 -3.35 26.55
CA PRO A 59 0.32 -2.36 27.59
C PRO A 59 1.54 -1.45 27.75
N VAL A 60 1.35 -0.16 27.49
CA VAL A 60 2.38 0.84 27.75
C VAL A 60 2.47 1.00 29.27
N THR A 61 3.64 0.71 29.85
CA THR A 61 3.90 1.21 31.20
C THR A 61 3.97 2.72 31.08
N PRO A 62 3.12 3.48 31.79
CA PRO A 62 3.23 4.92 31.80
C PRO A 62 4.64 5.22 32.31
N HIS A 63 5.53 5.66 31.42
CA HIS A 63 6.66 6.44 31.87
C HIS A 63 6.04 7.63 32.60
N PRO A 64 6.57 8.05 33.76
CA PRO A 64 6.13 9.28 34.36
C PRO A 64 6.25 10.36 33.28
N ILE A 65 5.10 10.70 32.72
CA ILE A 65 4.88 11.97 32.08
C ILE A 65 5.41 12.96 33.10
N THR A 66 6.58 13.54 32.80
CA THR A 66 6.88 14.88 33.31
C THR A 66 5.57 15.62 33.10
N PRO A 67 4.90 16.07 34.18
CA PRO A 67 3.48 16.38 34.15
C PRO A 67 3.24 17.13 32.87
N THR A 68 2.42 16.53 31.99
CA THR A 68 1.83 17.24 30.88
C THR A 68 1.36 18.53 31.52
N VAL A 69 2.02 19.62 31.18
CA VAL A 69 1.56 20.94 31.58
C VAL A 69 0.10 20.88 31.21
N VAL A 70 -0.77 20.90 32.22
CA VAL A 70 -2.17 21.21 31.97
C VAL A 70 -2.05 22.57 31.32
N ILE A 71 -2.15 22.61 30.00
CA ILE A 71 -2.22 23.85 29.25
C ILE A 71 -3.59 24.39 29.64
N THR A 72 -3.64 25.03 30.81
CA THR A 72 -4.49 26.19 30.98
C THR A 72 -4.09 27.08 29.83
N ALA A 73 -5.01 27.30 28.88
CA ALA A 73 -4.80 28.11 27.69
C ALA A 73 -4.06 29.39 28.06
N THR A 74 -2.74 29.35 27.91
CA THR A 74 -1.86 30.48 28.13
C THR A 74 -1.22 30.66 26.78
N SER A 75 -1.60 31.78 26.15
CA SER A 75 -1.17 32.21 24.83
C SER A 75 0.34 32.40 24.81
N THR A 76 1.07 31.31 24.66
CA THR A 76 2.45 31.35 24.16
C THR A 76 2.30 31.69 22.68
N PRO A 77 3.00 32.71 22.16
CA PRO A 77 2.87 33.06 20.74
C PRO A 77 3.26 31.82 19.95
N MET A 78 2.26 31.20 19.30
CA MET A 78 2.53 30.32 18.17
C MET A 78 3.48 31.11 17.28
N ILE A 79 4.61 30.50 16.92
CA ILE A 79 5.21 30.90 15.66
C ILE A 79 4.12 30.61 14.65
N ASP A 80 3.56 31.69 14.13
CA ASP A 80 2.52 31.68 13.11
C ASP A 80 3.14 31.10 11.83
N LEU A 81 3.22 29.77 11.81
CA LEU A 81 3.46 28.98 10.63
C LEU A 81 2.12 28.63 9.97
N THR A 82 1.01 29.32 10.29
CA THR A 82 -0.10 29.24 9.36
C THR A 82 0.41 29.83 8.05
N PRO A 83 0.50 29.05 6.94
CA PRO A 83 0.31 29.72 5.69
C PRO A 83 -1.04 30.42 5.86
N SER A 84 -1.09 31.73 5.64
CA SER A 84 -2.36 32.41 5.44
C SER A 84 -3.16 31.50 4.52
N ILE A 85 -4.22 30.89 5.05
CA ILE A 85 -5.12 30.02 4.29
C ILE A 85 -5.78 31.00 3.34
N THR A 86 -5.10 31.23 2.22
CA THR A 86 -5.51 32.18 1.21
C THR A 86 -6.86 31.67 0.77
N PRO A 87 -7.90 32.52 0.72
CA PRO A 87 -9.26 32.08 0.44
C PRO A 87 -9.26 31.08 -0.71
N THR A 88 -9.81 29.90 -0.44
CA THR A 88 -9.94 28.79 -1.38
C THR A 88 -10.36 29.35 -2.72
N ALA A 89 -9.54 29.11 -3.76
CA ALA A 89 -9.90 29.47 -5.12
C ALA A 89 -11.34 29.00 -5.36
N THR A 90 -12.23 29.93 -5.73
CA THR A 90 -13.60 29.55 -6.06
C THR A 90 -13.53 28.79 -7.37
N PHE A 91 -13.57 27.46 -7.29
CA PHE A 91 -13.50 26.60 -8.45
C PHE A 91 -14.68 26.89 -9.38
N ALA A 92 -14.46 26.78 -10.68
CA ALA A 92 -15.54 26.77 -11.65
C ALA A 92 -16.50 25.62 -11.33
N PRO A 93 -17.82 25.79 -11.58
CA PRO A 93 -18.77 24.69 -11.42
C PRO A 93 -18.38 23.53 -12.33
N LEU A 94 -18.37 22.32 -11.77
CA LEU A 94 -18.08 21.12 -12.53
C LEU A 94 -19.23 20.80 -13.49
N PRO A 95 -18.95 20.22 -14.68
CA PRO A 95 -19.99 19.65 -15.51
C PRO A 95 -20.65 18.47 -14.79
N ALA A 96 -21.93 18.20 -15.06
CA ALA A 96 -22.66 17.09 -14.42
C ALA A 96 -22.11 15.69 -14.78
N GLN A 97 -21.36 15.60 -15.87
CA GLN A 97 -20.66 14.39 -16.29
C GLN A 97 -19.38 14.79 -17.03
N ALA A 98 -18.34 13.97 -16.91
CA ALA A 98 -17.15 14.05 -17.73
C ALA A 98 -16.60 12.64 -17.96
N SER A 99 -15.94 12.42 -19.09
CA SER A 99 -15.26 11.17 -19.38
C SER A 99 -14.00 11.40 -20.21
N ILE A 100 -13.03 10.53 -19.97
CA ILE A 100 -11.79 10.38 -20.69
C ILE A 100 -11.92 9.10 -21.50
N ALA A 101 -11.38 9.07 -22.72
CA ALA A 101 -11.40 7.85 -23.52
C ALA A 101 -10.71 6.71 -22.76
N SER A 102 -11.40 5.57 -22.66
CA SER A 102 -10.88 4.40 -21.94
C SER A 102 -9.59 3.90 -22.60
N PRO A 103 -8.55 3.62 -21.81
CA PRO A 103 -7.33 3.03 -22.33
C PRO A 103 -7.57 1.58 -22.77
N PRO A 104 -6.64 0.97 -23.53
CA PRO A 104 -6.61 -0.47 -23.71
C PRO A 104 -6.64 -1.17 -22.35
N PHE A 105 -7.63 -2.05 -22.14
CA PHE A 105 -7.75 -2.77 -20.89
C PHE A 105 -6.61 -3.78 -20.73
N GLU A 106 -6.01 -3.80 -19.54
CA GLU A 106 -4.98 -4.75 -19.18
C GLU A 106 -5.34 -5.48 -17.88
N GLN A 107 -5.62 -6.77 -17.99
CA GLN A 107 -5.87 -7.62 -16.83
C GLN A 107 -4.59 -7.84 -16.04
N GLN A 108 -4.64 -7.67 -14.73
CA GLN A 108 -3.46 -7.86 -13.89
C GLN A 108 -3.01 -9.33 -13.85
N THR A 109 -1.70 -9.50 -13.70
CA THR A 109 -1.08 -10.73 -13.22
C THR A 109 -1.13 -10.78 -11.67
N PRO A 110 -0.81 -11.92 -11.03
CA PRO A 110 -0.90 -12.05 -9.56
C PRO A 110 -0.15 -10.93 -8.81
N ASN A 111 -0.86 -10.28 -7.89
CA ASN A 111 -0.39 -9.13 -7.10
C ASN A 111 0.15 -7.95 -7.93
N ASN A 112 -0.35 -7.73 -9.15
CA ASN A 112 0.18 -6.72 -10.07
C ASN A 112 -0.80 -5.58 -10.37
N CYS A 113 -1.73 -5.29 -9.45
CA CYS A 113 -2.74 -4.25 -9.62
C CYS A 113 -2.11 -2.86 -9.85
N GLY A 114 -1.11 -2.47 -9.06
CA GLY A 114 -0.40 -1.19 -9.23
C GLY A 114 0.22 -1.03 -10.64
N PRO A 115 1.08 -1.95 -11.08
CA PRO A 115 1.65 -1.91 -12.42
C PRO A 115 0.64 -1.99 -13.56
N ALA A 116 -0.40 -2.83 -13.46
CA ALA A 116 -1.44 -2.92 -14.49
C ALA A 116 -2.28 -1.64 -14.58
N THR A 117 -2.66 -1.06 -13.43
CA THR A 117 -3.42 0.19 -13.38
C THR A 117 -2.57 1.38 -13.85
N LEU A 118 -1.28 1.42 -13.50
CA LEU A 118 -0.34 2.41 -14.02
C LEU A 118 -0.13 2.28 -15.54
N SER A 119 0.00 1.06 -16.05
CA SER A 119 0.10 0.79 -17.50
C SER A 119 -1.08 1.39 -18.24
N MET A 120 -2.32 1.08 -17.82
CA MET A 120 -3.54 1.65 -18.40
C MET A 120 -3.54 3.19 -18.34
N ALA A 121 -3.08 3.79 -17.22
CA ALA A 121 -2.98 5.23 -17.10
C ALA A 121 -1.95 5.85 -18.06
N LEU A 122 -0.78 5.20 -18.23
CA LEU A 122 0.28 5.67 -19.12
C LEU A 122 -0.08 5.55 -20.61
N HIS A 123 -0.90 4.56 -20.99
CA HIS A 123 -1.44 4.44 -22.36
C HIS A 123 -2.26 5.67 -22.78
N ILE A 124 -2.94 6.33 -21.83
CA ILE A 124 -3.66 7.60 -22.09
C ILE A 124 -2.69 8.72 -22.51
N TYR A 125 -1.43 8.64 -22.08
CA TYR A 125 -0.36 9.57 -22.42
C TYR A 125 0.52 9.11 -23.59
N GLY A 126 0.14 8.04 -24.30
CA GLY A 126 0.85 7.52 -25.47
C GLY A 126 2.08 6.67 -25.16
N TRP A 127 2.21 6.13 -23.95
CA TRP A 127 3.23 5.13 -23.62
C TRP A 127 2.86 3.77 -24.21
N GLU A 128 3.82 3.04 -24.80
CA GLU A 128 3.56 1.82 -25.60
C GLU A 128 3.98 0.50 -24.92
N GLY A 129 4.10 0.45 -23.59
CA GLY A 129 4.49 -0.76 -22.85
C GLY A 129 3.32 -1.54 -22.23
N ASN A 130 3.62 -2.40 -21.25
CA ASN A 130 2.63 -3.17 -20.48
C ASN A 130 3.03 -3.32 -19.01
N GLN A 131 2.18 -3.94 -18.20
CA GLN A 131 2.40 -4.10 -16.76
C GLN A 131 3.72 -4.83 -16.41
N ALA A 132 4.27 -5.67 -17.29
CA ALA A 132 5.52 -6.37 -17.04
C ALA A 132 6.72 -5.44 -17.17
N ASP A 133 6.67 -4.47 -18.09
CA ASP A 133 7.72 -3.44 -18.22
C ASP A 133 7.82 -2.59 -16.95
N ILE A 134 6.69 -2.36 -16.29
CA ILE A 134 6.61 -1.67 -15.00
C ILE A 134 7.08 -2.58 -13.87
N ALA A 135 6.49 -3.77 -13.74
CA ALA A 135 6.76 -4.70 -12.66
C ALA A 135 8.24 -5.13 -12.60
N ASN A 136 8.90 -5.33 -13.74
CA ASN A 136 10.32 -5.70 -13.78
C ASN A 136 11.26 -4.65 -13.14
N VAL A 137 10.83 -3.39 -13.03
CA VAL A 137 11.63 -2.32 -12.43
C VAL A 137 11.35 -2.21 -10.94
N ILE A 138 10.08 -2.10 -10.56
CA ILE A 138 9.69 -1.74 -9.19
C ILE A 138 9.33 -2.94 -8.31
N LYS A 139 8.94 -4.05 -8.94
CA LYS A 139 8.48 -5.27 -8.26
C LYS A 139 9.11 -6.51 -8.91
N PRO A 140 10.45 -6.65 -8.87
CA PRO A 140 11.18 -7.62 -9.69
C PRO A 140 10.90 -9.08 -9.32
N ILE A 141 10.38 -9.35 -8.12
CA ILE A 141 9.95 -10.68 -7.72
C ILE A 141 8.42 -10.83 -7.77
N LEU A 142 7.94 -11.97 -8.24
CA LEU A 142 6.50 -12.24 -8.34
C LEU A 142 5.82 -12.31 -6.96
N GLN A 143 6.56 -12.76 -5.95
CA GLN A 143 6.06 -13.03 -4.60
C GLN A 143 5.88 -11.78 -3.73
N ASP A 144 6.53 -10.68 -4.09
CA ASP A 144 6.19 -9.37 -3.53
C ASP A 144 4.70 -9.13 -3.83
N ARG A 145 3.95 -8.60 -2.86
CA ARG A 145 2.51 -8.47 -2.95
C ARG A 145 2.01 -7.04 -2.87
N ASN A 146 2.93 -6.08 -2.79
CA ASN A 146 2.62 -4.68 -2.65
C ASN A 146 3.36 -3.88 -3.73
N VAL A 147 2.81 -2.72 -4.09
CA VAL A 147 3.54 -1.67 -4.82
C VAL A 147 3.06 -0.34 -4.26
N ASN A 148 3.96 0.36 -3.58
CA ASN A 148 3.71 1.64 -2.97
C ASN A 148 3.56 2.76 -4.02
N PRO A 149 2.81 3.84 -3.73
CA PRO A 149 2.71 5.01 -4.62
C PRO A 149 4.07 5.62 -4.98
N GLU A 150 5.04 5.54 -4.08
CA GLU A 150 6.41 6.00 -4.27
C GLU A 150 7.14 5.25 -5.39
N GLU A 151 6.94 3.93 -5.52
CA GLU A 151 7.57 3.12 -6.59
C GLU A 151 6.90 3.38 -7.92
N LEU A 152 5.57 3.52 -7.95
CA LEU A 152 4.86 3.95 -9.15
C LEU A 152 5.41 5.31 -9.62
N ARG A 153 5.61 6.26 -8.68
CA ARG A 153 6.23 7.56 -8.98
C ARG A 153 7.66 7.41 -9.46
N TYR A 154 8.48 6.57 -8.84
CA TYR A 154 9.84 6.30 -9.29
C TYR A 154 9.85 5.80 -10.74
N TYR A 155 8.96 4.86 -11.10
CA TYR A 155 8.83 4.38 -12.46
C TYR A 155 8.48 5.51 -13.43
N VAL A 156 7.45 6.31 -13.12
CA VAL A 156 7.06 7.41 -14.00
C VAL A 156 8.20 8.40 -14.19
N ARG A 157 8.90 8.78 -13.11
CA ARG A 157 9.98 9.77 -13.16
C ARG A 157 11.24 9.27 -13.87
N THR A 158 11.50 7.96 -13.87
CA THR A 158 12.74 7.39 -14.44
C THR A 158 12.55 6.72 -15.80
N GLN A 159 11.41 6.07 -16.03
CA GLN A 159 11.13 5.28 -17.23
C GLN A 159 10.13 5.98 -18.17
N ALA A 160 9.24 6.83 -17.64
CA ALA A 160 8.33 7.68 -18.41
C ALA A 160 8.62 9.17 -18.17
N GLY A 161 9.90 9.55 -18.08
CA GLY A 161 10.36 10.84 -17.55
C GLY A 161 9.92 12.10 -18.30
N TRP A 162 9.15 11.97 -19.39
CA TRP A 162 8.41 13.08 -20.01
C TRP A 162 7.08 13.40 -19.30
N LEU A 163 6.74 12.65 -18.26
CA LEU A 163 5.58 12.84 -17.39
C LEU A 163 6.03 13.15 -15.95
N ASN A 164 5.16 13.87 -15.25
CA ASN A 164 5.18 14.00 -13.81
C ASN A 164 4.11 13.09 -13.20
N MET A 165 4.35 12.66 -11.96
CA MET A 165 3.38 11.95 -11.14
C MET A 165 3.42 12.52 -9.73
N GLU A 166 2.24 12.84 -9.21
CA GLU A 166 2.02 13.30 -7.85
C GLU A 166 0.95 12.44 -7.19
N TYR A 167 1.07 12.25 -5.88
CA TYR A 167 0.03 11.61 -5.08
C TYR A 167 -0.22 12.42 -3.82
N ARG A 168 -1.47 12.37 -3.35
CA ARG A 168 -1.95 13.10 -2.18
C ARG A 168 -2.95 12.23 -1.44
N VAL A 169 -3.29 12.63 -0.23
CA VAL A 169 -4.28 11.96 0.63
C VAL A 169 -5.42 12.90 0.99
N GLY A 170 -6.41 12.41 1.74
CA GLY A 170 -7.57 13.20 2.12
C GLY A 170 -8.35 13.70 0.90
N GLY A 171 -8.29 12.96 -0.22
CA GLY A 171 -9.04 13.30 -1.40
C GLY A 171 -10.55 13.25 -1.15
N SER A 172 -11.29 13.95 -2.01
CA SER A 172 -12.76 13.99 -1.99
C SER A 172 -13.31 13.66 -3.36
N ILE A 173 -14.57 13.23 -3.41
CA ILE A 173 -15.29 12.98 -4.67
C ILE A 173 -15.21 14.20 -5.60
N GLU A 174 -15.35 15.41 -5.05
CA GLU A 174 -15.20 16.66 -5.79
C GLU A 174 -13.79 16.85 -6.39
N THR A 175 -12.75 16.46 -5.65
CA THR A 175 -11.36 16.51 -6.15
C THR A 175 -11.16 15.55 -7.32
N LEU A 176 -11.66 14.32 -7.21
CA LEU A 176 -11.59 13.32 -8.27
C LEU A 176 -12.33 13.79 -9.53
N LYS A 177 -13.56 14.30 -9.38
CA LYS A 177 -14.33 14.85 -10.50
C LYS A 177 -13.64 16.02 -11.18
N ARG A 178 -13.04 16.94 -10.40
CA ARG A 178 -12.33 18.10 -10.94
C ARG A 178 -11.16 17.69 -11.82
N LEU A 179 -10.39 16.70 -11.38
CA LEU A 179 -9.27 16.16 -12.16
C LEU A 179 -9.76 15.50 -13.45
N ILE A 180 -10.80 14.66 -13.37
CA ILE A 180 -11.38 13.98 -14.54
C ILE A 180 -12.00 14.99 -15.53
N ALA A 181 -12.69 16.01 -15.04
CA ALA A 181 -13.26 17.08 -15.87
C ALA A 181 -12.19 17.91 -16.59
N ALA A 182 -10.98 17.98 -16.02
CA ALA A 182 -9.80 18.57 -16.63
C ALA A 182 -8.99 17.56 -17.49
N ASN A 183 -9.57 16.39 -17.80
CA ASN A 183 -8.99 15.35 -18.64
C ASN A 183 -7.72 14.69 -18.05
N TYR A 184 -7.61 14.66 -16.72
CA TYR A 184 -6.60 13.90 -15.99
C TYR A 184 -7.25 12.63 -15.39
N PRO A 185 -6.87 11.42 -15.85
CA PRO A 185 -7.34 10.20 -15.21
C PRO A 185 -6.71 10.10 -13.82
N VAL A 186 -7.45 9.52 -12.88
CA VAL A 186 -7.02 9.48 -11.47
C VAL A 186 -6.89 8.04 -11.03
N MET A 187 -5.70 7.65 -10.56
CA MET A 187 -5.56 6.37 -9.87
C MET A 187 -5.86 6.56 -8.40
N VAL A 188 -6.58 5.61 -7.80
CA VAL A 188 -6.86 5.59 -6.35
C VAL A 188 -6.51 4.23 -5.79
N GLU A 189 -6.07 4.19 -4.55
CA GLU A 189 -5.89 2.94 -3.80
C GLU A 189 -7.16 2.68 -2.98
N SER A 190 -7.85 1.59 -3.26
CA SER A 190 -9.15 1.24 -2.70
C SER A 190 -9.14 -0.18 -2.15
N VAL A 191 -10.15 -0.54 -1.38
CA VAL A 191 -10.40 -1.92 -0.99
C VAL A 191 -11.03 -2.69 -2.14
N THR A 192 -10.57 -3.91 -2.37
CA THR A 192 -11.28 -4.93 -3.15
C THR A 192 -11.49 -6.19 -2.29
N SER A 193 -12.44 -7.02 -2.71
CA SER A 193 -12.58 -8.38 -2.21
C SER A 193 -11.88 -9.34 -3.15
N LEU A 194 -10.95 -10.13 -2.63
CA LEU A 194 -10.32 -11.21 -3.39
C LEU A 194 -11.35 -12.30 -3.74
N ASP A 195 -11.12 -13.02 -4.83
CA ASP A 195 -11.80 -14.29 -5.08
C ASP A 195 -11.59 -15.20 -3.84
N PRO A 196 -12.63 -15.80 -3.24
CA PRO A 196 -12.48 -16.74 -2.14
C PRO A 196 -11.51 -17.89 -2.43
N ASN A 197 -11.34 -18.24 -3.70
CA ASN A 197 -10.33 -19.19 -4.12
C ASN A 197 -8.94 -18.70 -3.76
N ASP A 198 -8.64 -17.40 -3.80
CA ASP A 198 -7.36 -16.74 -3.51
C ASP A 198 -7.11 -16.49 -2.01
N ALA A 199 -7.99 -16.96 -1.13
CA ALA A 199 -7.81 -16.90 0.32
C ALA A 199 -6.47 -17.51 0.77
N LEU A 200 -5.83 -16.88 1.75
CA LEU A 200 -4.61 -17.42 2.38
C LEU A 200 -4.93 -18.57 3.33
N GLY A 201 -6.20 -18.80 3.69
CA GLY A 201 -6.62 -19.83 4.61
C GLY A 201 -8.13 -19.77 4.88
N PRO A 202 -8.66 -20.64 5.75
CA PRO A 202 -10.10 -20.69 6.02
C PRO A 202 -10.66 -19.46 6.73
N ASN A 203 -9.83 -18.72 7.47
CA ASN A 203 -10.23 -17.53 8.25
C ASN A 203 -9.84 -16.21 7.58
N ASP A 204 -9.58 -16.25 6.28
CA ASP A 204 -9.19 -15.07 5.52
C ASP A 204 -10.37 -14.11 5.34
N ASP A 205 -10.17 -12.82 5.62
CA ASP A 205 -11.19 -11.78 5.50
C ASP A 205 -11.41 -11.28 4.06
N LEU A 206 -10.64 -11.81 3.09
CA LEU A 206 -10.61 -11.46 1.67
C LEU A 206 -10.33 -9.98 1.38
N TRP A 207 -10.03 -9.19 2.40
CA TRP A 207 -9.75 -7.77 2.30
C TRP A 207 -8.38 -7.58 1.65
N ALA A 208 -8.32 -6.78 0.59
CA ALA A 208 -7.07 -6.43 -0.08
C ALA A 208 -7.09 -4.99 -0.58
N ALA A 209 -5.92 -4.35 -0.60
CA ALA A 209 -5.68 -3.13 -1.35
C ALA A 209 -5.74 -3.42 -2.85
N HIS A 210 -6.21 -2.44 -3.61
CA HIS A 210 -6.33 -2.52 -5.05
C HIS A 210 -6.29 -1.14 -5.68
N TYR A 211 -5.63 -1.02 -6.82
CA TYR A 211 -5.59 0.24 -7.56
C TYR A 211 -6.68 0.28 -8.62
N LEU A 212 -7.52 1.30 -8.56
CA LEU A 212 -8.52 1.62 -9.58
C LEU A 212 -8.07 2.81 -10.42
N LEU A 213 -8.35 2.80 -11.72
CA LEU A 213 -8.18 3.96 -12.60
C LEU A 213 -9.54 4.57 -12.91
N LEU A 214 -9.80 5.78 -12.42
CA LEU A 214 -11.03 6.51 -12.71
C LEU A 214 -10.88 7.27 -14.04
N THR A 215 -11.82 7.05 -14.95
CA THR A 215 -11.84 7.67 -16.29
C THR A 215 -13.09 8.47 -16.57
N GLY A 216 -14.09 8.47 -15.69
CA GLY A 216 -15.32 9.25 -15.89
C GLY A 216 -16.16 9.36 -14.65
N TYR A 217 -17.13 10.28 -14.67
CA TYR A 217 -18.17 10.37 -13.65
C TYR A 217 -19.50 10.83 -14.25
N ASP A 218 -20.59 10.48 -13.56
CA ASP A 218 -21.96 10.87 -13.91
C ASP A 218 -22.73 11.18 -12.61
N ASP A 219 -23.11 12.45 -12.43
CA ASP A 219 -23.85 12.92 -11.25
C ASP A 219 -25.32 12.51 -11.24
N ALA A 220 -25.92 12.23 -12.38
CA ALA A 220 -27.28 11.70 -12.42
C ALA A 220 -27.29 10.25 -11.90
N ALA A 221 -26.25 9.47 -12.25
CA ALA A 221 -26.07 8.10 -11.77
C ALA A 221 -25.40 8.01 -10.39
N GLN A 222 -24.73 9.07 -9.93
CA GLN A 222 -23.89 9.10 -8.71
C GLN A 222 -22.76 8.07 -8.75
N THR A 223 -22.09 7.97 -9.90
CA THR A 223 -21.07 6.94 -10.15
C THR A 223 -19.82 7.47 -10.83
N PHE A 224 -18.68 6.83 -10.56
CA PHE A 224 -17.50 6.89 -11.41
C PHE A 224 -17.47 5.73 -12.41
N THR A 225 -16.87 5.95 -13.57
CA THR A 225 -16.39 4.90 -14.48
C THR A 225 -14.96 4.55 -14.09
N ILE A 226 -14.68 3.27 -13.87
CA ILE A 226 -13.38 2.76 -13.44
C ILE A 226 -12.85 1.67 -14.39
N GLN A 227 -11.53 1.62 -14.53
CA GLN A 227 -10.83 0.43 -15.00
C GLN A 227 -10.31 -0.31 -13.78
N ASP A 228 -10.75 -1.56 -13.65
CA ASP A 228 -10.36 -2.45 -12.58
C ASP A 228 -9.55 -3.61 -13.17
N SER A 229 -8.24 -3.61 -12.96
CA SER A 229 -7.36 -4.61 -13.55
C SER A 229 -7.64 -6.05 -13.07
N TYR A 230 -8.36 -6.24 -11.96
CA TYR A 230 -8.79 -7.54 -11.46
C TYR A 230 -10.15 -7.95 -12.02
N HIS A 231 -11.13 -7.04 -12.02
CA HIS A 231 -12.54 -7.33 -12.28
C HIS A 231 -12.98 -7.03 -13.73
N GLY A 232 -12.42 -6.03 -14.40
CA GLY A 232 -12.77 -5.69 -15.78
C GLY A 232 -12.67 -4.21 -16.16
N ALA A 233 -12.90 -3.95 -17.44
CA ALA A 233 -12.92 -2.60 -18.02
C ALA A 233 -14.27 -1.90 -17.81
N ASP A 234 -14.22 -0.55 -17.78
CA ASP A 234 -15.40 0.33 -17.83
C ASP A 234 -16.51 -0.02 -16.83
N LEU A 235 -16.12 -0.46 -15.63
CA LEU A 235 -17.06 -0.76 -14.56
C LEU A 235 -17.59 0.54 -13.94
N SER A 236 -18.75 0.46 -13.31
CA SER A 236 -19.35 1.57 -12.57
C SER A 236 -19.25 1.32 -11.07
N ILE A 237 -18.76 2.31 -10.33
CA ILE A 237 -18.74 2.32 -8.86
C ILE A 237 -19.50 3.55 -8.35
N SER A 238 -20.37 3.36 -7.38
CA SER A 238 -21.09 4.50 -6.78
C SER A 238 -20.15 5.38 -5.95
N TYR A 239 -20.44 6.68 -5.87
CA TYR A 239 -19.64 7.62 -5.07
C TYR A 239 -19.52 7.15 -3.62
N SER A 240 -20.62 6.72 -3.01
CA SER A 240 -20.64 6.27 -1.62
C SER A 240 -19.87 4.96 -1.38
N GLN A 241 -19.90 4.05 -2.36
CA GLN A 241 -19.11 2.83 -2.30
C GLN A 241 -17.62 3.16 -2.37
N LEU A 242 -17.21 4.01 -3.34
CA LEU A 242 -15.83 4.43 -3.45
C LEU A 242 -15.35 5.13 -2.17
N GLU A 243 -16.10 6.08 -1.60
CA GLU A 243 -15.70 6.76 -0.36
C GLU A 243 -15.44 5.78 0.79
N LYS A 244 -16.27 4.74 0.91
CA LYS A 244 -16.10 3.70 1.93
C LYS A 244 -14.86 2.84 1.68
N GLU A 245 -14.63 2.43 0.44
CA GLU A 245 -13.53 1.53 0.06
C GLU A 245 -12.19 2.27 -0.07
N TRP A 246 -12.21 3.59 -0.26
CA TRP A 246 -11.05 4.45 -0.40
C TRP A 246 -10.47 4.92 0.95
N LYS A 247 -11.35 5.13 1.94
CA LYS A 247 -10.99 5.58 3.29
C LYS A 247 -9.89 4.79 3.98
N PRO A 248 -9.82 3.45 3.89
CA PRO A 248 -8.75 2.66 4.50
C PRO A 248 -7.34 3.03 4.04
N PHE A 249 -7.20 3.70 2.89
CA PHE A 249 -5.93 4.16 2.32
C PHE A 249 -5.81 5.69 2.41
N ASN A 250 -6.41 6.29 3.45
CA ASN A 250 -6.37 7.73 3.70
C ASN A 250 -6.86 8.57 2.51
N ASN A 251 -7.81 8.05 1.73
CA ASN A 251 -8.28 8.66 0.50
C ASN A 251 -7.11 9.07 -0.44
N LEU A 252 -6.17 8.15 -0.65
CA LEU A 252 -5.02 8.35 -1.52
C LEU A 252 -5.41 8.39 -2.99
N TYR A 253 -5.01 9.46 -3.67
CA TYR A 253 -5.15 9.58 -5.11
C TYR A 253 -3.84 9.98 -5.76
N ILE A 254 -3.70 9.60 -7.01
CA ILE A 254 -2.52 9.73 -7.83
C ILE A 254 -2.93 10.39 -9.14
N VAL A 255 -2.16 11.38 -9.56
CA VAL A 255 -2.32 12.09 -10.83
C VAL A 255 -1.03 12.04 -11.62
N ILE A 256 -1.16 11.78 -12.91
CA ILE A 256 -0.07 11.82 -13.89
C ILE A 256 -0.39 12.98 -14.83
N TYR A 257 0.62 13.75 -15.24
CA TYR A 257 0.43 14.90 -16.13
C TYR A 257 1.74 15.24 -16.85
N PHE A 258 1.66 15.96 -17.97
CA PHE A 258 2.87 16.48 -18.61
C PHE A 258 3.43 17.69 -17.83
N PRO A 259 4.75 17.83 -17.67
CA PRO A 259 5.36 18.92 -16.90
C PRO A 259 4.90 20.34 -17.29
N GLN A 260 4.58 20.60 -18.56
CA GLN A 260 4.07 21.91 -18.99
C GLN A 260 2.70 22.29 -18.41
N PHE A 261 1.95 21.35 -17.81
CA PHE A 261 0.66 21.58 -17.17
C PHE A 261 0.74 21.67 -15.64
N GLU A 262 1.93 21.85 -15.07
CA GLU A 262 2.11 21.91 -13.62
C GLU A 262 1.31 23.05 -12.97
N ASP A 263 1.24 24.23 -13.59
CA ASP A 263 0.48 25.36 -13.04
C ASP A 263 -1.04 25.13 -13.07
N GLU A 264 -1.52 24.37 -14.07
CA GLU A 264 -2.90 23.89 -14.09
C GLU A 264 -3.13 22.90 -12.95
N MET A 265 -2.22 21.94 -12.77
CA MET A 265 -2.31 20.95 -11.69
C MET A 265 -2.29 21.59 -10.30
N LYS A 266 -1.42 22.57 -10.08
CA LYS A 266 -1.41 23.44 -8.88
C LYS A 266 -2.78 24.08 -8.65
N SER A 267 -3.38 24.61 -9.71
CA SER A 267 -4.68 25.26 -9.65
C SER A 267 -5.81 24.26 -9.33
N LEU A 268 -5.79 23.07 -9.91
CA LEU A 268 -6.79 22.01 -9.70
C LEU A 268 -6.74 21.43 -8.28
N LEU A 269 -5.52 21.24 -7.75
CA LEU A 269 -5.31 20.72 -6.39
C LEU A 269 -5.43 21.81 -5.32
N ALA A 270 -5.19 23.07 -5.65
CA ALA A 270 -5.19 24.22 -4.74
C ALA A 270 -4.39 23.91 -3.45
N SER A 271 -5.02 23.95 -2.28
CA SER A 271 -4.37 23.65 -1.00
C SER A 271 -3.83 22.22 -0.91
N ASN A 272 -4.30 21.29 -1.76
CA ASN A 272 -3.74 19.94 -1.85
C ASN A 272 -2.47 19.86 -2.70
N TRP A 273 -2.07 20.93 -3.40
CA TRP A 273 -0.82 20.93 -4.15
C TRP A 273 0.38 20.83 -3.23
N ASP A 274 0.45 21.63 -2.17
CA ASP A 274 1.54 21.52 -1.19
C ASP A 274 1.36 20.23 -0.36
N PRO A 275 2.34 19.30 -0.36
CA PRO A 275 2.20 18.03 0.36
C PRO A 275 1.97 18.19 1.86
N SER A 276 2.59 19.19 2.50
CA SER A 276 2.45 19.42 3.94
C SER A 276 1.09 20.01 4.28
N LEU A 277 0.59 20.96 3.49
CA LEU A 277 -0.76 21.48 3.64
C LEU A 277 -1.82 20.40 3.37
N ASN A 278 -1.63 19.57 2.34
CA ASN A 278 -2.49 18.41 2.08
C ASN A 278 -2.56 17.46 3.28
N ARG A 279 -1.41 17.11 3.86
CA ARG A 279 -1.32 16.23 5.04
C ARG A 279 -1.95 16.86 6.27
N GLN A 280 -1.83 18.17 6.43
CA GLN A 280 -2.49 18.89 7.53
C GLN A 280 -4.01 18.86 7.39
N LEU A 281 -4.53 19.05 6.18
CA LEU A 281 -5.97 18.92 5.89
C LEU A 281 -6.47 17.49 6.13
N ALA A 282 -5.72 16.48 5.69
CA ALA A 282 -6.05 15.07 5.91
C ALA A 282 -6.00 14.68 7.41
N LEU A 283 -5.08 15.26 8.17
CA LEU A 283 -5.00 15.11 9.62
C LEU A 283 -6.27 15.65 10.29
N SER A 284 -6.67 16.90 9.98
CA SER A 284 -7.90 17.50 10.53
C SER A 284 -9.17 16.77 10.10
N ALA A 285 -9.21 16.22 8.88
CA ALA A 285 -10.29 15.37 8.44
C ALA A 285 -10.37 14.07 9.27
N SER A 286 -9.22 13.44 9.55
CA SER A 286 -9.16 12.24 10.40
C SER A 286 -9.64 12.52 11.83
N GLU A 287 -9.25 13.66 12.42
CA GLU A 287 -9.74 14.09 13.73
C GLU A 287 -11.27 14.31 13.75
N THR A 288 -11.80 14.89 12.67
CA THR A 288 -13.26 15.09 12.51
C THR A 288 -13.99 13.75 12.40
N ASP A 289 -13.47 12.83 11.60
CA ASP A 289 -14.03 11.48 11.45
C ASP A 289 -14.05 10.72 12.77
N ILE A 290 -12.98 10.81 13.57
CA ILE A 290 -12.90 10.22 14.91
C ILE A 290 -13.92 10.86 15.86
N ALA A 291 -14.07 12.19 15.83
CA ALA A 291 -15.05 12.88 16.66
C ALA A 291 -16.50 12.45 16.33
N GLN A 292 -16.79 12.15 15.05
CA GLN A 292 -18.09 11.65 14.60
C GLN A 292 -18.28 10.16 14.90
N ASN A 293 -17.24 9.35 14.73
CA ASN A 293 -17.25 7.92 14.97
C ASN A 293 -15.96 7.47 15.67
N PRO A 294 -15.91 7.50 17.01
CA PRO A 294 -14.72 7.12 17.78
C PRO A 294 -14.32 5.65 17.62
N THR A 295 -15.19 4.81 17.04
CA THR A 295 -14.95 3.39 16.77
C THR A 295 -14.57 3.11 15.31
N ASP A 296 -14.21 4.13 14.54
CA ASP A 296 -13.70 3.96 13.18
C ASP A 296 -12.20 3.66 13.19
N ALA A 297 -11.83 2.39 13.06
CA ALA A 297 -10.43 1.96 13.05
C ALA A 297 -9.61 2.62 11.92
N PHE A 298 -10.21 2.85 10.75
CA PHE A 298 -9.51 3.47 9.63
C PHE A 298 -9.29 4.96 9.84
N ALA A 299 -10.22 5.67 10.49
CA ALA A 299 -9.99 7.06 10.86
C ALA A 299 -8.81 7.22 11.84
N TRP A 300 -8.72 6.35 12.85
CA TRP A 300 -7.57 6.28 13.75
C TRP A 300 -6.27 5.92 13.03
N PHE A 301 -6.33 4.97 12.10
CA PHE A 301 -5.17 4.60 11.29
C PHE A 301 -4.69 5.76 10.41
N ASN A 302 -5.61 6.46 9.74
CA ASN A 302 -5.32 7.62 8.91
C ASN A 302 -4.75 8.78 9.73
N LEU A 303 -5.26 9.02 10.94
CA LEU A 303 -4.68 9.97 11.88
C LEU A 303 -3.21 9.62 12.15
N GLY A 304 -2.92 8.36 12.48
CA GLY A 304 -1.56 7.87 12.68
C GLY A 304 -0.66 8.11 11.47
N SER A 305 -1.14 7.78 10.26
CA SER A 305 -0.38 7.95 9.02
C SER A 305 -0.09 9.42 8.69
N ASN A 306 -1.02 10.32 8.97
CA ASN A 306 -0.79 11.75 8.80
C ASN A 306 0.16 12.31 9.89
N LEU A 307 0.12 11.79 11.12
CA LEU A 307 1.05 12.17 12.19
C LEU A 307 2.49 11.70 11.92
N VAL A 308 2.67 10.51 11.34
CA VAL A 308 3.99 10.00 10.90
C VAL A 308 4.63 10.95 9.91
N TYR A 309 3.87 11.51 8.95
CA TYR A 309 4.38 12.49 7.99
C TYR A 309 4.99 13.74 8.66
N PHE A 310 4.49 14.11 9.84
CA PHE A 310 4.98 15.25 10.61
C PHE A 310 5.95 14.86 11.73
N ASP A 311 6.52 13.66 11.70
CA ASP A 311 7.43 13.12 12.72
C ASP A 311 6.82 13.10 14.14
N ARG A 312 5.48 13.15 14.27
CA ARG A 312 4.75 13.09 15.55
C ARG A 312 4.55 11.63 15.97
N TYR A 313 5.65 10.91 16.11
CA TYR A 313 5.65 9.45 16.22
C TYR A 313 4.94 8.91 17.46
N GLU A 314 5.03 9.58 18.62
CA GLU A 314 4.39 9.11 19.86
C GLU A 314 2.86 9.17 19.74
N GLU A 315 2.35 10.27 19.20
CA GLU A 315 0.93 10.46 18.94
C GLU A 315 0.44 9.52 17.83
N ALA A 316 1.26 9.30 16.80
CA ALA A 316 0.97 8.34 15.75
C ALA A 316 0.85 6.91 16.31
N ALA A 317 1.79 6.51 17.18
CA ALA A 317 1.76 5.19 17.83
C ALA A 317 0.47 5.01 18.64
N GLN A 318 0.03 6.02 19.39
CA GLN A 318 -1.24 5.98 20.13
C GLN A 318 -2.47 5.86 19.22
N ALA A 319 -2.48 6.59 18.09
CA ALA A 319 -3.55 6.48 17.10
C ALA A 319 -3.60 5.08 16.48
N TYR A 320 -2.44 4.50 16.14
CA TYR A 320 -2.35 3.13 15.63
C TYR A 320 -2.72 2.08 16.68
N ASP A 321 -2.35 2.28 17.94
CA ASP A 321 -2.77 1.42 19.04
C ASP A 321 -4.29 1.37 19.12
N LYS A 322 -4.95 2.53 19.00
CA LYS A 322 -6.40 2.60 19.01
C LYS A 322 -7.05 1.91 17.81
N ALA A 323 -6.49 2.10 16.62
CA ALA A 323 -6.94 1.41 15.41
C ALA A 323 -6.84 -0.12 15.56
N ARG A 324 -5.72 -0.63 16.09
CA ARG A 324 -5.48 -2.06 16.34
C ARG A 324 -6.39 -2.62 17.44
N GLU A 325 -6.72 -1.84 18.47
CA GLU A 325 -7.67 -2.22 19.53
C GLU A 325 -9.09 -2.39 18.99
N ILE A 326 -9.54 -1.48 18.11
CA ILE A 326 -10.85 -1.55 17.47
C ILE A 326 -10.92 -2.74 16.49
N GLY A 327 -9.84 -2.97 15.76
CA GLY A 327 -9.68 -4.09 14.82
C GLY A 327 -9.37 -3.61 13.41
N LEU A 328 -8.39 -4.27 12.78
CA LEU A 328 -7.94 -3.98 11.42
C LEU A 328 -8.02 -5.25 10.56
N PRO A 329 -8.17 -5.10 9.24
CA PRO A 329 -8.08 -6.22 8.31
C PRO A 329 -6.75 -6.97 8.42
N LEU A 330 -6.77 -8.27 8.15
CA LEU A 330 -5.65 -9.18 8.30
C LEU A 330 -4.42 -8.73 7.48
N ARG A 331 -4.65 -8.15 6.30
CA ARG A 331 -3.59 -7.69 5.39
C ARG A 331 -3.23 -6.22 5.53
N MET A 332 -3.66 -5.52 6.58
CA MET A 332 -3.39 -4.08 6.72
C MET A 332 -1.90 -3.73 6.55
N PHE A 333 -1.02 -4.48 7.22
CA PHE A 333 0.45 -4.26 7.17
C PHE A 333 1.14 -4.96 6.00
N ARG A 334 0.39 -5.50 5.03
CA ARG A 334 0.93 -5.81 3.71
C ARG A 334 1.12 -4.54 2.87
N TYR A 335 0.27 -3.54 3.10
CA TYR A 335 0.18 -2.35 2.24
C TYR A 335 0.54 -1.06 2.99
N GLN A 336 0.46 -1.04 4.33
CA GLN A 336 0.65 0.19 5.11
C GLN A 336 1.63 -0.01 6.28
N PHE A 337 2.77 0.69 6.22
CA PHE A 337 3.94 0.46 7.10
C PHE A 337 4.20 1.57 8.11
N GLY A 338 3.44 2.67 8.08
CA GLY A 338 3.54 3.78 9.04
C GLY A 338 3.61 3.37 10.52
N PRO A 339 2.88 2.33 10.98
CA PRO A 339 3.00 1.80 12.33
C PRO A 339 4.42 1.36 12.71
N PHE A 340 5.18 0.77 11.78
CA PHE A 340 6.56 0.34 12.06
C PHE A 340 7.47 1.53 12.36
N LEU A 341 7.36 2.59 11.55
CA LEU A 341 8.08 3.85 11.75
C LEU A 341 7.71 4.47 13.11
N ALA A 342 6.41 4.57 13.39
CA ALA A 342 5.92 5.15 14.64
C ALA A 342 6.45 4.39 15.87
N TYR A 343 6.35 3.06 15.89
CA TYR A 343 6.84 2.28 17.04
C TYR A 343 8.35 2.32 17.20
N PHE A 344 9.10 2.32 16.09
CA PHE A 344 10.54 2.51 16.14
C PHE A 344 10.86 3.90 16.74
N HIS A 345 10.40 4.99 16.15
CA HIS A 345 10.78 6.34 16.61
C HIS A 345 10.24 6.71 17.99
N SER A 346 9.18 6.05 18.47
CA SER A 346 8.62 6.22 19.82
C SER A 346 9.21 5.27 20.87
N ASN A 347 10.27 4.55 20.53
CA ASN A 347 10.93 3.59 21.43
C ASN A 347 10.01 2.47 21.96
N ARG A 348 8.98 2.11 21.19
CA ARG A 348 8.06 0.99 21.43
C ARG A 348 8.56 -0.27 20.71
N ASN A 349 9.77 -0.71 21.03
CA ASN A 349 10.47 -1.74 20.25
C ASN A 349 9.79 -3.12 20.31
N GLU A 350 9.17 -3.46 21.43
CA GLU A 350 8.43 -4.71 21.59
C GLU A 350 7.19 -4.73 20.67
N ASP A 351 6.46 -3.61 20.56
CA ASP A 351 5.34 -3.50 19.63
C ASP A 351 5.80 -3.60 18.16
N LEU A 352 6.94 -2.98 17.83
CA LEU A 352 7.55 -3.10 16.50
C LEU A 352 7.82 -4.57 16.15
N LEU A 353 8.48 -5.31 17.05
CA LEU A 353 8.82 -6.72 16.82
C LEU A 353 7.58 -7.61 16.72
N VAL A 354 6.58 -7.41 17.58
CA VAL A 354 5.31 -8.14 17.51
C VAL A 354 4.60 -7.88 16.19
N LEU A 355 4.54 -6.63 15.76
CA LEU A 355 3.78 -6.27 14.55
C LEU A 355 4.49 -6.67 13.26
N THR A 356 5.82 -6.57 13.23
CA THR A 356 6.62 -7.02 12.07
C THR A 356 6.64 -8.55 11.97
N ASP A 357 6.68 -9.28 13.09
CA ASP A 357 6.52 -10.74 13.08
C ASP A 357 5.14 -11.16 12.56
N TYR A 358 4.08 -10.48 13.00
CA TYR A 358 2.73 -10.66 12.45
C TYR A 358 2.68 -10.40 10.95
N ALA A 359 3.20 -9.25 10.49
CA ALA A 359 3.18 -8.87 9.07
C ALA A 359 3.93 -9.87 8.19
N ARG A 360 5.10 -10.36 8.65
CA ARG A 360 5.88 -11.43 8.01
C ARG A 360 5.16 -12.77 8.01
N GLY A 361 4.40 -13.08 9.07
CA GLY A 361 3.52 -14.24 9.12
C GLY A 361 2.44 -14.17 8.04
N VAL A 362 1.80 -13.02 7.85
CA VAL A 362 0.79 -12.80 6.81
C VAL A 362 1.40 -12.76 5.39
N THR A 363 2.56 -12.11 5.24
CA THR A 363 3.25 -11.88 3.97
C THR A 363 4.75 -12.07 4.15
N GLU A 364 5.23 -13.30 3.94
CA GLU A 364 6.64 -13.64 4.15
C GLU A 364 7.60 -12.85 3.23
N MET A 365 7.10 -12.40 2.09
CA MET A 365 7.88 -11.74 1.04
C MET A 365 7.66 -10.22 1.00
N SER A 366 7.30 -9.60 2.13
CA SER A 366 7.33 -8.13 2.28
C SER A 366 8.70 -7.68 2.77
N GLU A 367 9.43 -6.96 1.93
CA GLU A 367 10.72 -6.36 2.23
C GLU A 367 10.62 -5.35 3.37
N GLU A 368 9.54 -4.55 3.44
CA GLU A 368 9.38 -3.54 4.48
C GLU A 368 9.24 -4.20 5.86
N ALA A 369 8.47 -5.29 5.95
CA ALA A 369 8.32 -6.02 7.20
C ALA A 369 9.65 -6.64 7.66
N TRP A 370 10.49 -7.15 6.75
CA TRP A 370 11.83 -7.64 7.07
C TRP A 370 12.80 -6.52 7.46
N LEU A 371 12.75 -5.39 6.76
CA LEU A 371 13.58 -4.20 7.04
C LEU A 371 13.34 -3.71 8.47
N TRP A 372 12.07 -3.50 8.83
CA TRP A 372 11.68 -3.00 10.14
C TRP A 372 11.86 -4.04 11.25
N TYR A 373 11.69 -5.33 10.96
CA TYR A 373 12.06 -6.39 11.89
C TYR A 373 13.55 -6.36 12.22
N GLY A 374 14.42 -6.18 11.21
CA GLY A 374 15.86 -6.04 11.41
C GLY A 374 16.23 -4.82 12.26
N TYR A 375 15.57 -3.68 12.05
CA TYR A 375 15.71 -2.50 12.91
C TYR A 375 15.29 -2.75 14.36
N GLY A 376 14.23 -3.53 14.57
CA GLY A 376 13.81 -3.95 15.91
C GLY A 376 14.84 -4.85 16.60
N LEU A 377 15.41 -5.82 15.87
CA LEU A 377 16.47 -6.70 16.37
C LEU A 377 17.75 -5.94 16.69
N TYR A 378 18.14 -5.01 15.83
CA TYR A 378 19.29 -4.14 16.03
C TYR A 378 19.18 -3.36 17.34
N ARG A 379 18.01 -2.80 17.64
CA ARG A 379 17.76 -2.09 18.92
C ARG A 379 17.83 -2.98 20.14
N ASN A 380 17.49 -4.26 20.00
CA ASN A 380 17.65 -5.26 21.06
C ASN A 380 19.10 -5.76 21.21
N GLY A 381 20.02 -5.32 20.34
CA GLY A 381 21.41 -5.77 20.32
C GLY A 381 21.62 -7.12 19.63
N ASP A 382 20.61 -7.67 18.96
CA ASP A 382 20.75 -8.88 18.13
C ASP A 382 21.21 -8.50 16.72
N TYR A 383 22.49 -8.16 16.61
CA TYR A 383 23.10 -7.72 15.36
C TYR A 383 23.14 -8.83 14.28
N ASP A 384 23.36 -10.09 14.70
CA ASP A 384 23.36 -11.23 13.78
C ASP A 384 21.96 -11.49 13.20
N GLY A 385 20.92 -11.35 14.02
CA GLY A 385 19.53 -11.44 13.59
C GLY A 385 19.15 -10.28 12.67
N ALA A 386 19.53 -9.05 13.02
CA ALA A 386 19.29 -7.85 12.22
C ALA A 386 19.90 -7.97 10.81
N LEU A 387 21.18 -8.39 10.72
CA LEU A 387 21.87 -8.60 9.46
C LEU A 387 21.14 -9.61 8.57
N LYS A 388 20.69 -10.74 9.12
CA LYS A 388 19.93 -11.75 8.36
C LYS A 388 18.60 -11.21 7.86
N ALA A 389 17.91 -10.41 8.67
CA ALA A 389 16.64 -9.80 8.29
C ALA A 389 16.83 -8.78 7.15
N TRP A 390 17.84 -7.92 7.22
CA TRP A 390 18.12 -6.95 6.16
C TRP A 390 18.63 -7.59 4.87
N GLN A 391 19.45 -8.65 4.96
CA GLN A 391 19.82 -9.45 3.79
C GLN A 391 18.60 -10.10 3.13
N LYS A 392 17.59 -10.48 3.91
CA LYS A 392 16.35 -11.03 3.37
C LYS A 392 15.49 -9.95 2.71
N ALA A 393 15.42 -8.74 3.26
CA ALA A 393 14.76 -7.59 2.64
C ALA A 393 15.42 -7.23 1.29
N ASP A 394 16.75 -7.14 1.26
CA ASP A 394 17.55 -6.87 0.05
C ASP A 394 17.34 -7.94 -1.04
N GLN A 395 17.32 -9.23 -0.66
CA GLN A 395 17.01 -10.33 -1.59
C GLN A 395 15.60 -10.27 -2.20
N ILE A 396 14.65 -9.65 -1.50
CA ILE A 396 13.26 -9.52 -1.98
C ILE A 396 13.19 -8.43 -3.05
N ASN A 397 13.71 -7.23 -2.74
CA ASN A 397 13.69 -6.11 -3.66
C ASN A 397 15.01 -5.32 -3.57
N PRO A 398 16.02 -5.68 -4.39
CA PRO A 398 17.33 -5.00 -4.37
C PRO A 398 17.27 -3.59 -4.97
N ASN A 399 16.21 -3.28 -5.74
CA ASN A 399 16.12 -2.03 -6.51
C ASN A 399 15.33 -0.93 -5.81
N PHE A 400 14.34 -1.28 -4.97
CA PHE A 400 13.44 -0.28 -4.38
C PHE A 400 14.05 0.43 -3.16
N PHE A 401 14.94 -0.26 -2.44
CA PHE A 401 15.69 0.26 -1.30
C PHE A 401 17.19 0.00 -1.41
N GLU A 402 17.79 0.15 -2.60
CA GLU A 402 19.24 -0.01 -2.77
C GLU A 402 20.02 0.79 -1.70
N ASP A 403 19.43 1.88 -1.21
CA ASP A 403 19.92 2.59 -0.03
C ASP A 403 19.45 2.00 1.32
N GLN A 404 18.18 1.70 1.59
CA GLN A 404 17.77 1.45 3.00
C GLN A 404 18.24 0.11 3.58
N ALA A 405 18.07 -0.99 2.85
CA ALA A 405 18.48 -2.31 3.35
C ALA A 405 20.00 -2.42 3.37
N GLN A 406 20.69 -1.95 2.32
CA GLN A 406 22.14 -1.94 2.26
C GLN A 406 22.75 -0.96 3.29
N ASN A 407 22.23 0.26 3.42
CA ASN A 407 22.69 1.18 4.47
C ASN A 407 22.49 0.57 5.86
N ALA A 408 21.39 -0.16 6.10
CA ALA A 408 21.18 -0.84 7.36
C ALA A 408 22.22 -1.95 7.59
N ILE A 409 22.52 -2.76 6.57
CA ILE A 409 23.59 -3.77 6.60
C ILE A 409 24.93 -3.11 6.95
N ASP A 410 25.24 -1.97 6.34
CA ASP A 410 26.46 -1.19 6.55
C ASP A 410 26.56 -0.57 7.95
N LEU A 411 25.46 -0.46 8.72
CA LEU A 411 25.52 -0.02 10.13
C LEU A 411 26.21 -1.05 11.05
N ILE A 412 26.24 -2.33 10.66
CA ILE A 412 26.76 -3.43 11.47
C ILE A 412 28.12 -3.94 10.96
N GLN A 413 28.44 -3.72 9.68
CA GLN A 413 29.71 -4.11 9.06
C GLN A 413 30.80 -3.08 9.32
#